data_AF-A0A699VDY0-F1
#
_entry.id   AF-A0A699VDY0-F1
#
_cell.length_a   1.000
_cell.length_b   1.000
_cell.length_c   1.000
_cell.angle_alpha   90.00
_cell.angle_beta   90.00
_cell.angle_gamma   90.00
#
_symmetry.space_group_name_H-M   'P 1'
#
loop_
_entity.id
_entity.type
_entity.pdbx_description
1 polymer ?
#
loop_
_entity_poly.entity_id
_entity_poly.type
_entity_poly.pdbx_seq_one_letter_code
_entity_poly.pdbx_strand_id
1 'polypeptide(L)'
;VRPIGTKWVLKNKKDERGIVIINKARLVAQGHTQEEGIDYDEVFAPVARIETIRLFLAYASFMSFTVYQMDVKSAFLYGTIDDKVYVMQPPGFQDPEFPAKVYKVEKAMYGLHQAPRA
;
A
#
# COMPACT_ATOMS: atom_id res chain seq x y z
N VAL A 1 -10.53 21.09 0.20
CA VAL A 1 -9.65 19.92 0.00
C VAL A 1 -10.38 18.96 -0.92
N ARG A 2 -9.72 18.47 -1.98
CA ARG A 2 -10.27 17.42 -2.85
C ARG A 2 -9.92 16.07 -2.23
N PRO A 3 -10.86 15.34 -1.60
CA PRO A 3 -10.54 14.05 -1.01
C PRO A 3 -10.39 12.98 -2.09
N ILE A 4 -9.51 12.01 -1.84
CA ILE A 4 -9.34 10.84 -2.71
C ILE A 4 -10.44 9.85 -2.41
N GLY A 5 -11.07 9.31 -3.44
CA GLY A 5 -12.11 8.30 -3.25
C GLY A 5 -11.54 6.99 -2.67
N THR A 6 -12.40 6.21 -2.02
CA THR A 6 -12.02 4.91 -1.43
C THR A 6 -12.86 3.79 -2.01
N LYS A 7 -12.27 2.58 -2.05
CA LYS A 7 -12.88 1.40 -2.67
C LYS A 7 -12.56 0.15 -1.86
N TRP A 8 -13.53 -0.76 -1.79
CA TRP A 8 -13.30 -2.12 -1.32
C TRP A 8 -12.75 -3.01 -2.45
N VAL A 9 -11.64 -3.69 -2.17
CA VAL A 9 -11.08 -4.76 -3.01
C VAL A 9 -11.32 -6.08 -2.30
N LEU A 10 -12.20 -6.90 -2.88
CA LEU A 10 -12.56 -8.22 -2.37
C LEU A 10 -11.82 -9.29 -3.18
N LYS A 11 -11.17 -10.24 -2.50
CA LYS A 11 -10.45 -11.35 -3.15
C LYS A 11 -10.52 -12.62 -2.31
N ASN A 12 -10.95 -13.71 -2.94
CA ASN A 12 -10.91 -15.03 -2.31
C ASN A 12 -9.56 -15.69 -2.58
N LYS A 13 -8.87 -16.11 -1.52
CA LYS A 13 -7.70 -16.97 -1.61
C LYS A 13 -8.20 -18.41 -1.65
N LYS A 14 -7.80 -19.14 -2.68
CA LYS A 14 -8.10 -20.55 -2.87
C LYS A 14 -6.86 -21.40 -2.60
N ASP A 15 -7.07 -22.64 -2.18
CA ASP A 15 -6.01 -23.65 -2.15
C ASP A 15 -5.75 -24.23 -3.55
N GLU A 16 -4.84 -25.21 -3.64
CA GLU A 16 -4.49 -25.91 -4.89
C GLU A 16 -5.68 -26.67 -5.51
N ARG A 17 -6.68 -27.02 -4.70
CA ARG A 17 -7.90 -27.71 -5.12
C ARG A 17 -9.02 -26.74 -5.51
N GLY A 18 -8.77 -25.43 -5.45
CA GLY A 18 -9.74 -24.39 -5.78
C GLY A 18 -10.74 -24.07 -4.66
N ILE A 19 -10.58 -24.64 -3.47
CA ILE A 19 -11.44 -24.40 -2.31
C ILE A 19 -11.06 -23.06 -1.68
N VAL A 20 -12.06 -22.22 -1.38
CA VAL A 20 -11.82 -20.93 -0.73
C VAL A 20 -11.38 -21.16 0.71
N ILE A 21 -10.15 -20.74 1.01
CA ILE A 21 -9.57 -20.81 2.36
C ILE A 21 -9.70 -19.49 3.11
N ILE A 22 -9.66 -18.34 2.42
CA ILE A 22 -9.69 -17.02 3.04
C ILE A 22 -10.44 -16.04 2.15
N ASN A 23 -11.41 -15.32 2.72
CA ASN A 23 -12.00 -14.13 2.10
C ASN A 23 -11.19 -12.89 2.53
N LYS A 24 -10.57 -12.19 1.58
CA LYS A 24 -9.83 -10.96 1.85
C LYS A 24 -10.66 -9.75 1.44
N ALA A 25 -10.78 -8.78 2.33
CA ALA A 25 -11.27 -7.45 2.03
C ALA A 25 -10.17 -6.42 2.33
N ARG A 26 -9.97 -5.47 1.42
CA ARG A 26 -9.04 -4.36 1.61
C ARG A 26 -9.73 -3.06 1.25
N LEU A 27 -9.63 -2.06 2.13
CA LEU A 27 -9.95 -0.69 1.78
C LEU A 27 -8.71 -0.08 1.11
N VAL A 28 -8.89 0.47 -0.09
CA VAL A 28 -7.81 1.09 -0.86
C VAL A 28 -8.21 2.51 -1.27
N ALA A 29 -7.23 3.40 -1.34
CA ALA A 29 -7.38 4.71 -1.94
C ALA A 29 -7.43 4.57 -3.46
N GLN A 30 -8.23 5.40 -4.11
CA GLN A 30 -8.31 5.50 -5.57
C GLN A 30 -7.16 6.35 -6.12
N GLY A 31 -5.90 5.95 -5.90
CA GLY A 31 -4.75 6.79 -6.29
C GLY A 31 -4.64 7.13 -7.77
N HIS A 32 -5.28 6.37 -8.67
CA HIS A 32 -5.40 6.75 -10.08
C HIS A 32 -6.11 8.09 -10.33
N THR A 33 -6.78 8.65 -9.31
CA THR A 33 -7.38 9.99 -9.37
C THR A 33 -6.49 11.08 -8.78
N GLN A 34 -5.28 10.74 -8.30
CA GLN A 34 -4.30 11.72 -7.82
C GLN A 34 -3.60 12.39 -8.99
N GLU A 35 -3.30 13.67 -8.83
CA GLU A 35 -2.59 14.48 -9.83
C GLU A 35 -1.19 14.86 -9.31
N GLU A 36 -0.15 14.62 -10.12
CA GLU A 36 1.23 15.01 -9.81
C GLU A 36 1.35 16.53 -9.68
N GLY A 37 2.09 17.00 -8.68
CA GLY A 37 2.23 18.42 -8.34
C GLY A 37 1.00 19.02 -7.62
N ILE A 38 -0.04 18.23 -7.38
CA ILE A 38 -1.22 18.63 -6.60
C ILE A 38 -1.39 17.72 -5.37
N ASP A 39 -1.47 16.41 -5.60
CA ASP A 39 -1.74 15.40 -4.57
C ASP A 39 -0.47 14.66 -4.12
N TYR A 40 0.58 14.66 -4.94
CA TYR A 40 1.91 14.13 -4.63
C TYR A 40 2.97 14.79 -5.51
N ASP A 41 4.20 14.91 -5.00
CA ASP A 41 5.34 15.46 -5.76
C ASP A 41 6.18 14.37 -6.43
N GLU A 42 6.27 13.18 -5.82
CA GLU A 42 7.11 12.08 -6.30
C GLU A 42 6.43 10.72 -6.10
N VAL A 43 6.66 9.77 -7.01
CA VAL A 43 6.24 8.37 -6.87
C VAL A 43 7.44 7.53 -6.42
N PHE A 44 7.28 6.80 -5.31
CA PHE A 44 8.33 5.92 -4.81
C PHE A 44 8.03 4.47 -5.20
N ALA A 45 9.04 3.77 -5.73
CA ALA A 45 9.01 2.33 -5.90
C ALA A 45 10.31 1.76 -5.33
N PRO A 46 10.33 1.30 -4.06
CA PRO A 46 11.52 0.72 -3.44
C PRO A 46 11.76 -0.71 -3.95
N VAL A 47 11.93 -0.86 -5.26
CA VAL A 47 12.24 -2.15 -5.88
C VAL A 47 13.74 -2.21 -6.12
N ALA A 48 14.42 -3.06 -5.37
CA ALA A 48 15.83 -3.36 -5.61
C ALA A 48 16.01 -3.91 -7.04
N ARG A 49 16.98 -3.38 -7.77
CA ARG A 49 17.30 -3.85 -9.12
C ARG A 49 17.87 -5.26 -9.08
N ILE A 50 17.55 -6.08 -10.08
CA ILE A 50 17.98 -7.47 -10.13
C ILE A 50 19.51 -7.60 -10.17
N GLU A 51 20.19 -6.65 -10.82
CA GLU A 51 21.65 -6.56 -10.87
C GLU A 51 22.24 -6.36 -9.48
N THR A 52 21.65 -5.46 -8.68
CA THR A 52 22.08 -5.21 -7.29
C THR A 52 21.86 -6.42 -6.41
N ILE A 53 20.71 -7.10 -6.55
CA ILE A 53 20.43 -8.34 -5.81
C ILE A 53 21.46 -9.43 -6.17
N ARG A 54 21.76 -9.60 -7.47
CA ARG A 54 22.75 -10.58 -7.93
C ARG A 54 24.14 -10.29 -7.39
N LEU A 55 24.58 -9.02 -7.44
CA LEU A 55 25.86 -8.60 -6.89
C LEU A 55 25.94 -8.86 -5.37
N PHE A 56 24.87 -8.52 -4.63
CA PHE A 56 24.77 -8.78 -3.21
C PHE A 56 24.88 -10.28 -2.89
N LEU A 57 24.15 -11.13 -3.60
CA LEU A 57 24.19 -12.58 -3.39
C LEU A 57 25.56 -13.19 -3.76
N ALA A 58 26.18 -12.72 -4.85
CA ALA A 58 27.53 -13.15 -5.24
C ALA A 58 28.57 -12.80 -4.16
N TYR A 59 28.49 -11.59 -3.61
CA TYR A 59 29.36 -11.14 -2.54
C TYR A 59 29.11 -11.92 -1.23
N ALA A 60 27.84 -12.11 -0.85
CA ALA A 60 27.47 -12.91 0.31
C ALA A 60 28.00 -14.34 0.20
N SER A 61 27.91 -14.96 -0.98
CA SER A 61 28.49 -16.28 -1.23
C SER A 61 30.01 -16.29 -1.14
N PHE A 62 30.70 -15.27 -1.67
CA PHE A 62 32.15 -15.15 -1.57
C PHE A 62 32.62 -15.02 -0.11
N MET A 63 31.90 -14.24 0.69
CA MET A 63 32.20 -14.01 2.10
C MET A 63 31.66 -15.10 3.03
N SER A 64 31.01 -16.15 2.50
CA SER A 64 30.34 -17.20 3.28
C SER A 64 29.29 -16.68 4.26
N PHE A 65 28.58 -15.61 3.89
CA PHE A 65 27.47 -15.07 4.68
C PHE A 65 26.19 -15.89 4.49
N THR A 66 25.46 -16.08 5.58
CA THR A 66 24.11 -16.66 5.52
C THR A 66 23.11 -15.54 5.27
N VAL A 67 22.30 -15.68 4.21
CA VAL A 67 21.27 -14.69 3.84
C VAL A 67 19.90 -15.21 4.26
N TYR A 68 19.11 -14.34 4.90
CA TYR A 68 17.73 -14.61 5.26
C TYR A 68 16.79 -13.70 4.49
N GLN A 69 15.62 -14.21 4.11
CA GLN A 69 14.56 -13.43 3.48
C GLN A 69 13.37 -13.33 4.44
N MET A 70 12.85 -12.12 4.62
CA MET A 70 11.65 -11.86 5.40
C MET A 70 10.65 -11.05 4.58
N ASP A 71 9.41 -11.52 4.50
CA ASP A 71 8.29 -10.79 3.92
C ASP A 71 7.36 -10.31 5.03
N VAL A 72 7.19 -8.99 5.14
CA VAL A 72 6.37 -8.36 6.18
C VAL A 72 4.99 -8.08 5.62
N LYS A 73 4.00 -8.90 6.02
CA LYS A 73 2.63 -8.88 5.48
C LYS A 73 1.89 -7.53 5.53
N SER A 74 2.29 -6.63 6.43
CA SER A 74 1.60 -5.36 6.69
C SER A 74 2.54 -4.17 6.82
N ALA A 75 3.78 -4.25 6.28
CA ALA A 75 4.76 -3.17 6.38
C ALA A 75 4.16 -1.80 5.99
N PHE A 76 3.42 -1.79 4.89
CA PHE A 76 2.76 -0.61 4.36
C PHE A 76 1.76 0.06 5.31
N LEU A 77 1.03 -0.73 6.11
CA LEU A 77 0.00 -0.21 7.03
C LEU A 77 0.59 0.36 8.32
N TYR A 78 1.89 0.16 8.56
CA TYR A 78 2.60 0.71 9.72
C TYR A 78 3.41 1.94 9.38
N GLY A 79 3.76 2.16 8.11
CA GLY A 79 4.43 3.37 7.66
C GLY A 79 3.56 4.60 7.89
N THR A 80 4.16 5.67 8.40
CA THR A 80 3.50 6.97 8.58
C THR A 80 3.64 7.80 7.31
N ILE A 81 2.59 8.51 6.93
CA ILE A 81 2.63 9.45 5.80
C ILE A 81 2.84 10.86 6.35
N ASP A 82 3.86 11.56 5.84
CA ASP A 82 4.12 12.96 6.20
C ASP A 82 3.13 13.91 5.48
N ASP A 83 2.69 13.53 4.28
CA ASP A 83 1.79 14.32 3.44
C ASP A 83 0.37 14.39 4.02
N LYS A 84 -0.28 15.54 3.88
CA LYS A 84 -1.68 15.71 4.32
C LYS A 84 -2.65 15.14 3.30
N VAL A 85 -2.89 13.84 3.39
CA VAL A 85 -3.84 13.14 2.52
C VAL A 85 -5.21 13.00 3.19
N TYR A 86 -6.27 13.32 2.44
CA TYR A 86 -7.65 13.14 2.87
C TYR A 86 -8.36 12.17 1.95
N VAL A 87 -9.16 11.26 2.53
CA VAL A 87 -9.91 10.24 1.79
C VAL A 87 -11.41 10.32 2.09
N MET A 88 -12.21 9.96 1.09
CA MET A 88 -13.66 9.83 1.25
C MET A 88 -14.01 8.70 2.22
N GLN A 89 -15.16 8.82 2.87
CA GLN A 89 -15.66 7.78 3.77
C GLN A 89 -15.82 6.45 3.02
N PRO A 90 -15.44 5.32 3.64
CA PRO A 90 -15.53 4.02 2.98
C PRO A 90 -16.96 3.73 2.53
N PRO A 91 -17.15 3.18 1.32
CA PRO A 91 -18.48 2.75 0.88
C PRO A 91 -19.10 1.80 1.91
N GLY A 92 -20.33 2.07 2.35
CA GLY A 92 -21.03 1.30 3.39
C GLY A 92 -20.75 1.73 4.84
N PHE A 93 -19.85 2.68 5.07
CA PHE A 93 -19.52 3.23 6.41
C PHE A 93 -19.60 4.77 6.42
N GLN A 94 -20.51 5.32 5.63
CA GLN A 94 -20.75 6.76 5.57
C GLN A 94 -21.57 7.20 6.79
N ASP A 95 -21.13 8.26 7.44
CA ASP A 95 -21.84 8.91 8.52
C ASP A 95 -23.11 9.60 7.97
N PRO A 96 -24.32 9.19 8.41
CA PRO A 96 -25.56 9.76 7.91
C PRO A 96 -25.81 11.19 8.40
N GLU A 97 -25.26 11.59 9.55
CA GLU A 97 -25.37 12.94 10.07
C GLU A 97 -24.36 13.86 9.39
N PHE A 98 -23.19 13.32 9.03
CA PHE A 98 -22.09 14.08 8.42
C PHE A 98 -21.58 13.45 7.12
N PRO A 99 -22.39 13.40 6.05
CA PRO A 99 -22.02 12.72 4.81
C PRO A 99 -20.85 13.37 4.07
N ALA A 100 -20.63 14.68 4.28
CA ALA A 100 -19.55 15.43 3.66
C ALA A 100 -18.20 15.37 4.42
N LYS A 101 -18.14 14.72 5.59
CA LYS A 101 -16.87 14.55 6.32
C LYS A 101 -15.92 13.64 5.54
N VAL A 102 -14.64 13.88 5.73
CA VAL A 102 -13.54 13.12 5.12
C VAL A 102 -12.58 12.67 6.21
N TYR A 103 -11.87 11.57 5.96
CA TYR A 103 -10.87 11.06 6.89
C TYR A 103 -9.49 11.58 6.51
N LYS A 104 -8.72 12.03 7.50
CA LYS A 104 -7.29 12.28 7.33
C LYS A 104 -6.55 10.94 7.44
N VAL A 105 -5.67 10.65 6.49
CA VAL A 105 -4.86 9.44 6.50
C VAL A 105 -3.62 9.69 7.36
N GLU A 106 -3.44 8.91 8.43
CA GLU A 106 -2.24 8.97 9.27
C GLU A 106 -1.17 7.93 8.90
N LYS A 107 -1.60 6.81 8.32
CA LYS A 107 -0.72 5.71 7.91
C LYS A 107 -0.87 5.42 6.44
N ALA A 108 0.20 4.95 5.82
CA ALA A 108 0.22 4.60 4.42
C ALA A 108 -0.92 3.64 4.05
N MET A 109 -1.71 4.04 3.05
CA MET A 109 -2.86 3.29 2.56
C MET A 109 -2.57 2.80 1.15
N TYR A 110 -2.93 1.54 0.86
CA TYR A 110 -2.78 0.97 -0.48
C TYR A 110 -3.44 1.85 -1.54
N GLY A 111 -2.74 2.00 -2.65
CA GLY A 111 -3.20 2.78 -3.80
C GLY A 111 -2.71 4.21 -3.82
N LEU A 112 -2.23 4.79 -2.70
CA LEU A 112 -1.59 6.12 -2.70
C LEU A 112 -0.21 6.07 -3.38
N HIS A 113 0.13 7.08 -4.19
CA HIS A 113 1.41 7.16 -4.90
C HIS A 113 2.62 7.37 -3.97
N GLN A 114 2.42 8.10 -2.87
CA GLN A 114 3.43 8.40 -1.85
C GLN A 114 3.61 7.30 -0.80
N ALA A 115 2.65 6.37 -0.68
CA ALA A 115 2.66 5.42 0.42
C ALA A 115 3.82 4.40 0.43
N PRO A 116 4.50 4.06 -0.70
CA PRO A 116 5.73 3.27 -0.66
C PRO A 116 6.95 3.96 -0.02
N ARG A 117 6.87 5.26 0.28
CA ARG A 117 7.91 6.01 1.02
C ARG A 117 7.86 5.78 2.53
N ALA A 118 6.69 5.40 3.04
CA ALA A 118 6.35 5.37 4.45
C ALA A 118 7.08 4.27 5.24
#